data_AF-A0A6S6Y630-F1
#
_entry.id   AF-A0A6S6Y630-F1
#
_cell.length_a   1.000
_cell.length_b   1.000
_cell.length_c   1.000
_cell.angle_alpha   90.00
_cell.angle_beta   90.00
_cell.angle_gamma   90.00
#
_symmetry.space_group_name_H-M   'P 1'
#
loop_
_entity.id
_entity.type
_entity.pdbx_description
1 polymer ?
#
loop_
_entity_poly.entity_id
_entity_poly.type
_entity_poly.pdbx_seq_one_letter_code
_entity_poly.pdbx_strand_id
1 'polypeptide(L)' 'MKKWVPIEKRSKKERRRIARKKRATWGALNPVTRRPENPRAYRRKKFRKGEDDF' A
#
# COMPACT_ATOMS: atom_id res chain seq x y z
N MET A 1 -5.29 27.07 22.74
CA MET A 1 -5.73 25.65 22.67
C MET A 1 -6.17 25.31 21.25
N LYS A 2 -5.80 24.14 20.73
CA LYS A 2 -6.20 23.74 19.38
C LYS A 2 -7.68 23.32 19.43
N LYS A 3 -8.54 24.04 18.70
CA LYS A 3 -9.98 23.74 18.65
C LYS A 3 -10.18 22.31 18.12
N TRP A 4 -11.03 21.54 18.79
CA TRP A 4 -11.36 20.19 18.34
C TRP A 4 -12.20 20.28 17.06
N VAL A 5 -11.74 19.60 16.01
CA VAL A 5 -12.43 19.53 14.72
C VAL A 5 -12.83 18.08 14.45
N PRO A 6 -14.13 17.80 14.25
CA PRO A 6 -14.63 16.49 13.85
C PRO A 6 -13.94 15.98 12.57
N ILE A 7 -13.71 14.67 12.48
CA ILE A 7 -12.97 14.05 11.35
C ILE A 7 -13.65 14.33 10.01
N GLU A 8 -14.98 14.32 9.98
CA GLU A 8 -15.81 14.56 8.78
C GLU A 8 -15.55 15.94 8.17
N LYS A 9 -15.35 16.95 9.03
CA LYS A 9 -15.11 18.35 8.65
C LYS A 9 -13.65 18.63 8.28
N ARG A 10 -12.78 17.61 8.26
CA ARG A 10 -11.37 17.77 7.88
C ARG A 10 -11.17 17.57 6.38
N SER A 11 -10.13 18.22 5.85
CA SER A 11 -9.71 18.03 4.45
C SER A 11 -9.43 16.54 4.15
N LYS A 12 -9.57 16.15 2.88
CA LYS A 12 -9.30 14.77 2.43
C LYS A 12 -7.87 14.32 2.82
N LYS A 13 -6.89 15.23 2.77
CA LYS A 13 -5.48 14.97 3.13
C LYS A 13 -5.32 14.66 4.62
N GLU A 14 -5.96 15.45 5.47
CA GLU A 14 -5.91 15.31 6.93
C GLU A 14 -6.59 14.01 7.39
N ARG A 15 -7.75 13.66 6.81
CA ARG A 15 -8.44 12.38 7.04
C ARG A 15 -7.55 11.19 6.69
N ARG A 16 -6.87 11.21 5.53
CA ARG A 16 -5.92 10.17 5.13
C ARG A 16 -4.75 10.04 6.10
N ARG A 17 -4.23 11.15 6.62
CA ARG A 17 -3.16 11.14 7.63
C ARG A 17 -3.61 10.47 8.93
N ILE A 18 -4.81 10.80 9.41
CA ILE A 18 -5.40 10.17 10.61
C ILE A 18 -5.64 8.69 10.36
N ALA A 19 -6.23 8.32 9.23
CA ALA A 19 -6.47 6.92 8.88
C ALA A 19 -5.16 6.13 8.76
N ARG A 20 -4.09 6.70 8.20
CA ARG A 20 -2.77 6.07 8.13
C ARG A 20 -2.15 5.89 9.52
N LYS A 21 -2.31 6.87 10.42
CA LYS A 21 -1.87 6.75 11.82
C LYS A 21 -2.66 5.69 12.60
N LYS A 22 -3.97 5.58 12.35
CA LYS A 22 -4.86 4.59 12.98
C LYS A 22 -4.75 3.20 12.38
N ARG A 23 -4.34 3.09 11.11
CA ARG A 23 -3.93 1.83 10.48
C ARG A 23 -2.56 1.45 11.03
N ALA A 24 -2.53 1.03 12.28
CA ALA A 24 -1.47 0.19 12.79
C ALA A 24 -1.83 -1.26 12.46
N THR A 25 -0.82 -1.97 11.97
CA THR A 25 -0.69 -3.41 11.74
C THR A 25 -1.58 -4.28 12.62
N TRP A 26 -2.04 -5.44 12.12
CA TRP A 26 -2.70 -6.45 12.96
C TRP A 26 -1.66 -7.13 13.88
N GLY A 27 -0.89 -6.35 14.63
CA GLY A 27 0.29 -6.81 15.36
C GLY A 27 1.34 -7.38 14.40
N ALA A 28 1.65 -8.67 14.56
CA ALA A 28 2.56 -9.43 13.69
C ALA A 28 1.92 -9.84 12.36
N LEU A 29 0.58 -9.80 12.23
CA LEU A 29 -0.08 -10.01 10.96
C LEU A 29 -0.16 -8.69 10.19
N ASN A 30 0.42 -8.71 8.99
CA ASN A 30 0.00 -7.78 7.96
C ASN A 30 -1.06 -8.52 7.12
N PRO A 31 -2.35 -8.15 7.13
CA PRO A 31 -3.34 -8.80 6.27
C PRO A 31 -3.03 -8.61 4.77
N VAL A 32 -2.05 -7.75 4.45
CA VAL A 32 -1.38 -7.70 3.14
C VAL A 32 -0.30 -8.80 3.04
N THR A 33 -0.61 -10.05 3.38
CA THR A 33 0.31 -11.19 3.15
C THR A 33 0.19 -11.79 1.75
N ARG A 34 -0.70 -11.29 0.90
CA ARG A 34 -0.72 -11.60 -0.54
C ARG A 34 -0.95 -10.35 -1.37
N ARG A 35 0.08 -9.52 -1.53
CA ARG A 35 0.09 -8.54 -2.63
C ARG A 35 0.51 -9.29 -3.90
N PRO A 36 -0.36 -9.47 -4.91
CA PRO A 36 0.09 -10.03 -6.18
C PRO A 36 1.16 -9.11 -6.76
N GLU A 37 2.16 -9.70 -7.41
CA GLU A 37 3.20 -8.93 -8.07
C GLU A 37 2.56 -7.97 -9.09
N ASN A 38 3.06 -6.74 -9.19
CA ASN A 38 2.54 -5.80 -10.17
C ASN A 38 2.76 -6.38 -11.59
N PRO A 39 1.70 -6.66 -12.37
CA PRO A 39 1.84 -7.27 -13.69
C PRO A 39 2.57 -6.36 -14.68
N ARG A 40 2.57 -5.04 -14.43
CA ARG A 40 3.25 -4.02 -15.24
C ARG A 40 4.63 -3.62 -14.71
N ALA A 41 5.13 -4.29 -13.67
CA ALA A 41 6.49 -4.02 -13.20
C ALA A 41 7.51 -4.44 -14.27
N TYR A 42 8.43 -3.55 -14.61
CA TYR A 42 9.53 -3.85 -15.50
C TYR A 42 10.44 -4.92 -14.88
N ARG A 43 10.54 -6.09 -15.52
CA ARG A 43 11.43 -7.18 -15.12
C ARG A 43 12.50 -7.38 -16.19
N ARG A 44 13.74 -6.96 -15.92
CA ARG A 44 14.87 -7.10 -16.86
C ARG A 44 15.15 -8.54 -17.30
N LYS A 45 14.76 -9.53 -16.48
CA LYS A 45 14.97 -10.96 -16.74
C LYS A 45 13.83 -11.67 -17.47
N LYS A 46 12.71 -11.00 -17.77
CA LYS A 46 11.50 -11.65 -18.30
C LYS A 46 11.64 -12.15 -19.75
N PHE A 47 12.64 -11.67 -20.48
CA PHE A 47 12.94 -12.08 -21.84
C PHE A 47 14.45 -12.33 -21.94
N ARG A 48 14.89 -13.52 -21.55
CA ARG A 48 16.07 -14.13 -22.19
C ARG A 48 15.53 -14.90 -23.38
N LYS A 49 15.85 -14.44 -24.59
CA LYS A 49 15.54 -15.13 -25.83
C LYS A 49 16.39 -16.41 -25.86
N GLY A 50 15.84 -17.55 -25.42
CA GLY A 50 16.44 -18.87 -25.65
C GLY A 50 16.55 -19.85 -24.47
N GLU A 51 15.85 -19.68 -23.35
CA GLU A 51 15.90 -20.67 -22.23
C GLU A 51 14.60 -21.50 -22.04
N ASP A 52 13.51 -21.23 -22.79
CA ASP A 52 12.21 -21.93 -22.64
C ASP A 52 11.96 -23.03 -23.70
N ASP A 53 12.98 -23.43 -24.49
CA ASP A 53 12.88 -24.44 -25.56
C ASP A 53 13.70 -25.72 -25.28
N PHE A 54 13.72 -26.23 -24.03
CA PHE A 54 14.25 -27.57 -23.72
C PHE A 54 13.48 -28.25 -22.58
#